data_AF-A0A2D6E122-F1
#
_entry.id   AF-A0A2D6E122-F1
#
_cell.length_a   1.000
_cell.length_b   1.000
_cell.length_c   1.000
_cell.angle_alpha   90.00
_cell.angle_beta   90.00
_cell.angle_gamma   90.00
#
_symmetry.space_group_name_H-M   'P 1'
#
loop_
_entity.id
_entity.type
_entity.pdbx_description
1 polymer ?
#
loop_
_entity_poly.entity_id
_entity_poly.type
_entity_poly.pdbx_seq_one_letter_code
_entity_poly.pdbx_strand_id
1 'polypeptide(L)'
;MIKEVRDLQKKGLSWKRLDAFGLEYRYLAKFLQGKINREELEDQLGRAIKKYAKRQRTWFKRNKDIKWVSTGREASQLIRQFLLK
;
A
#
# COMPACT_ATOMS: atom_id res chain seq x y z
N MET A 1 -5.26 5.90 9.60
CA MET A 1 -4.19 6.50 8.78
C MET A 1 -3.96 7.99 9.03
N ILE A 2 -4.88 8.95 8.79
CA ILE A 2 -4.58 10.40 9.03
C ILE A 2 -4.16 10.68 10.48
N LYS A 3 -4.91 10.15 11.46
CA LYS A 3 -4.59 10.29 12.88
C LYS A 3 -3.18 9.78 13.19
N GLU A 4 -2.84 8.61 12.67
CA GLU A 4 -1.52 8.00 12.85
C GLU A 4 -0.39 8.89 12.31
N VAL A 5 -0.50 9.39 11.07
CA VAL A 5 0.53 10.27 10.47
C VAL A 5 0.66 11.57 11.27
N ARG A 6 -0.46 12.12 11.75
CA ARG A 6 -0.46 13.29 12.64
C ARG A 6 0.24 13.01 13.96
N ASP A 7 -0.03 11.86 14.58
CA ASP A 7 0.57 11.48 15.85
C ASP A 7 2.08 11.20 15.70
N LEU A 8 2.50 10.59 14.59
CA LEU A 8 3.91 10.40 14.26
C LEU A 8 4.64 11.74 14.07
N GLN A 9 4.00 12.69 13.38
CA GLN A 9 4.58 14.02 13.21
C GLN A 9 4.70 14.76 14.56
N LYS A 10 3.68 14.67 15.42
CA LYS A 10 3.73 15.23 16.79
C LYS A 10 4.83 14.62 17.64
N LYS A 11 5.17 13.34 17.41
CA LYS A 11 6.30 12.64 18.05
C LYS A 11 7.67 13.04 17.48
N GLY A 12 7.73 14.01 16.56
CA GLY A 12 8.98 14.57 16.04
C GLY A 12 9.46 13.97 14.72
N LEU A 13 8.69 13.09 14.06
CA LEU A 13 9.08 12.63 12.73
C LEU A 13 9.00 13.77 11.71
N SER A 14 10.08 13.97 10.96
CA SER A 14 10.12 14.96 9.89
C SER A 14 9.17 14.58 8.74
N TRP A 15 8.63 15.60 8.07
CA TRP A 15 7.82 15.40 6.86
C TRP A 15 8.55 14.60 5.78
N LYS A 16 9.88 14.81 5.65
CA LYS A 16 10.74 14.06 4.73
C LYS A 16 10.75 12.57 5.08
N ARG A 17 10.77 12.22 6.38
CA ARG A 17 10.74 10.83 6.82
C ARG A 17 9.38 10.19 6.54
N LEU A 18 8.28 10.89 6.80
CA LEU A 18 6.93 10.42 6.50
C LEU A 18 6.72 10.22 4.99
N ASP A 19 7.22 11.13 4.15
CA ASP A 19 7.16 10.98 2.69
C ASP A 19 7.90 9.72 2.19
N ALA A 20 9.01 9.38 2.86
CA ALA A 20 9.83 8.22 2.51
C ALA A 20 9.20 6.86 2.89
N PHE A 21 8.21 6.81 3.79
CA PHE A 21 7.56 5.55 4.19
C PHE A 21 6.74 4.90 3.08
N GLY A 22 6.36 5.67 2.08
CA GLY A 22 5.73 5.14 0.88
C GLY A 22 4.44 5.86 0.55
N LEU A 23 3.62 5.17 -0.25
CA LEU A 23 2.55 5.79 -1.01
C LEU A 23 1.56 6.56 -0.13
N GLU A 24 0.90 5.89 0.81
CA GLU A 24 -0.12 6.52 1.66
C GLU A 24 0.47 7.62 2.54
N TYR A 25 1.58 7.35 3.24
CA TYR A 25 2.22 8.33 4.13
C TYR A 25 2.62 9.61 3.39
N ARG A 26 3.12 9.51 2.14
CA ARG A 26 3.41 10.67 1.29
C ARG A 26 2.20 11.55 1.05
N TYR A 27 1.07 10.97 0.65
CA TYR A 27 -0.14 11.75 0.36
C TYR A 27 -0.73 12.35 1.65
N LEU A 28 -0.73 11.58 2.74
CA LEU A 28 -1.18 12.07 4.04
C LEU A 28 -0.28 13.17 4.60
N ALA A 29 1.03 13.08 4.41
CA ALA A 29 1.97 14.14 4.76
C ALA A 29 1.70 15.42 3.97
N LYS A 30 1.41 15.34 2.67
CA LYS A 30 1.04 16.50 1.84
C LYS A 30 -0.27 17.14 2.32
N PHE A 31 -1.28 16.33 2.62
CA PHE A 31 -2.56 16.79 3.14
C PHE A 31 -2.40 17.50 4.49
N LEU A 32 -1.65 16.91 5.43
CA LEU A 32 -1.41 17.51 6.75
C LEU A 32 -0.54 18.77 6.70
N GLN A 33 0.26 18.96 5.63
CA GLN A 33 0.99 20.19 5.36
C GLN A 33 0.14 21.25 4.62
N GLY A 34 -1.13 20.97 4.33
CA GLY A 34 -2.00 21.88 3.57
C GLY A 34 -1.65 22.01 2.09
N LYS A 35 -0.82 21.12 1.54
CA LYS A 35 -0.38 21.15 0.13
C LYS A 35 -1.41 20.60 -0.84
N ILE A 36 -2.35 19.81 -0.33
CA ILE A 36 -3.50 19.28 -1.05
C ILE A 36 -4.71 19.31 -0.11
N ASN A 37 -5.90 19.48 -0.66
CA ASN A 37 -7.15 19.41 0.08
C ASN A 37 -7.64 17.94 0.22
N ARG A 38 -8.81 17.76 0.84
CA ARG A 38 -9.36 16.43 1.12
C ARG A 38 -9.78 15.68 -0.15
N GLU A 39 -10.41 16.37 -1.09
CA GLU A 39 -10.86 15.77 -2.35
C GLU A 39 -9.68 15.36 -3.21
N GLU A 40 -8.66 16.22 -3.30
CA GLU A 40 -7.40 15.93 -3.98
C GLU A 40 -6.66 14.75 -3.36
N LEU A 41 -6.66 14.65 -2.01
CA LEU A 41 -6.10 13.50 -1.32
C LEU A 41 -6.78 12.20 -1.77
N GLU A 42 -8.11 12.14 -1.70
CA GLU A 42 -8.87 10.94 -2.03
C GLU A 42 -8.70 10.54 -3.50
N ASP A 43 -8.78 11.51 -4.40
CA ASP A 43 -8.63 11.29 -5.83
C ASP A 43 -7.20 10.85 -6.21
N GLN A 44 -6.18 11.62 -5.80
CA GLN A 44 -4.80 11.34 -6.18
C GLN A 44 -4.30 10.04 -5.54
N LEU A 45 -4.58 9.82 -4.25
CA LEU A 45 -4.20 8.58 -3.57
C LEU A 45 -4.91 7.38 -4.17
N GLY A 46 -6.21 7.48 -4.44
CA GLY A 46 -6.99 6.40 -5.06
C GLY A 46 -6.45 6.00 -6.44
N ARG A 47 -6.16 6.99 -7.30
CA ARG A 47 -5.50 6.73 -8.60
C ARG A 47 -4.13 6.09 -8.43
N ALA A 48 -3.35 6.53 -7.46
CA ALA A 48 -2.01 6.01 -7.23
C ALA A 48 -2.03 4.57 -6.69
N ILE A 49 -2.97 4.22 -5.81
CA ILE A 49 -3.21 2.84 -5.34
C ILE A 49 -3.56 1.94 -6.52
N LYS A 50 -4.50 2.35 -7.38
CA LYS A 50 -4.88 1.59 -8.59
C LYS A 50 -3.68 1.33 -9.50
N LYS A 51 -2.86 2.36 -9.76
CA LYS A 51 -1.62 2.23 -10.56
C LYS A 51 -0.62 1.28 -9.90
N TYR A 52 -0.45 1.36 -8.57
CA TYR A 52 0.44 0.49 -7.82
C TYR A 52 -0.01 -0.97 -7.87
N ALA A 53 -1.29 -1.25 -7.63
CA ALA A 53 -1.87 -2.59 -7.76
C ALA A 53 -1.71 -3.17 -9.18
N LYS A 54 -1.90 -2.35 -10.23
CA LYS A 54 -1.64 -2.76 -11.62
C LYS A 54 -0.18 -3.15 -11.84
N ARG A 55 0.78 -2.40 -11.28
CA ARG A 55 2.21 -2.74 -11.36
C ARG A 55 2.53 -4.03 -10.60
N GLN A 56 2.01 -4.21 -9.38
CA GLN A 56 2.19 -5.45 -8.62
C GLN A 56 1.69 -6.67 -9.40
N ARG A 57 0.46 -6.60 -9.94
CA ARG A 57 -0.09 -7.67 -10.79
C ARG A 57 0.77 -7.96 -12.01
N THR A 58 1.31 -6.92 -12.66
CA THR A 58 2.19 -7.09 -13.83
C THR A 58 3.49 -7.78 -13.44
N TRP A 59 4.07 -7.42 -12.29
CA TRP A 59 5.30 -8.03 -11.77
C TRP A 59 5.07 -9.50 -11.40
N PHE A 60 4.00 -9.80 -10.64
CA PHE A 60 3.66 -11.18 -10.27
C PHE A 60 3.39 -12.07 -11.48
N LYS A 61 2.75 -11.57 -12.54
CA LYS A 61 2.49 -12.34 -13.78
C LYS A 61 3.76 -12.84 -14.49
N ARG A 62 4.93 -12.26 -14.20
CA ARG A 62 6.22 -12.69 -14.78
C ARG A 62 6.71 -13.99 -14.16
N ASN A 63 6.37 -14.26 -12.91
CA ASN A 63 6.75 -15.48 -12.23
C ASN A 63 5.70 -16.57 -12.51
N LYS A 64 6.12 -17.66 -13.17
CA LYS A 64 5.27 -18.80 -13.55
C LYS A 64 5.02 -19.79 -12.40
N ASP A 65 5.82 -19.72 -11.35
CA ASP A 65 5.68 -20.59 -10.17
C ASP A 65 4.57 -20.11 -9.23
N ILE A 66 4.15 -18.84 -9.37
CA ILE A 66 3.05 -18.28 -8.56
C ILE A 66 1.74 -19.00 -8.89
N LYS A 67 1.16 -19.63 -7.86
CA LYS A 67 -0.19 -20.19 -7.90
C LYS A 67 -1.20 -19.11 -7.50
N TRP A 68 -2.01 -18.69 -8.45
CA TRP A 68 -3.10 -17.74 -8.21
C TRP A 68 -4.28 -18.47 -7.59
N VAL A 69 -4.85 -17.91 -6.53
CA VAL A 69 -5.97 -18.46 -5.77
C VAL A 69 -7.09 -17.45 -5.70
N SER A 70 -8.33 -17.94 -5.73
CA SER A 70 -9.54 -17.12 -5.66
C SER A 70 -10.24 -17.24 -4.30
N THR A 71 -9.93 -18.29 -3.54
CA THR A 71 -10.53 -18.56 -2.23
C THR A 71 -9.47 -18.89 -1.17
N GLY A 72 -9.81 -18.65 0.10
CA GLY A 72 -8.96 -19.07 1.23
C GLY A 72 -8.80 -20.59 1.33
N ARG A 73 -9.76 -21.37 0.82
CA ARG A 73 -9.70 -22.84 0.80
C ARG A 73 -8.62 -23.34 -0.16
N GLU A 74 -8.59 -22.81 -1.38
CA GLU A 74 -7.53 -23.10 -2.37
C GLU A 74 -6.15 -22.73 -1.82
N ALA A 75 -6.04 -21.55 -1.20
CA ALA A 75 -4.80 -21.09 -0.57
C ALA A 75 -4.32 -22.08 0.49
N SER A 76 -5.22 -22.47 1.41
CA SER A 76 -4.89 -23.39 2.51
C SER A 76 -4.43 -24.76 2.01
N GLN A 77 -5.03 -25.28 0.94
CA GLN A 77 -4.65 -26.55 0.34
C GLN A 77 -3.24 -26.50 -0.27
N LEU A 78 -2.94 -25.45 -1.05
CA LEU A 78 -1.62 -25.28 -1.68
C LEU A 78 -0.52 -25.05 -0.64
N ILE A 79 -0.80 -24.28 0.41
CA ILE A 79 0.13 -24.06 1.53
C ILE A 79 0.47 -25.39 2.20
N ARG A 80 -0.54 -26.22 2.50
CA ARG A 80 -0.30 -27.55 3.10
C ARG A 80 0.54 -28.43 2.18
N GLN A 81 0.23 -28.48 0.88
CA GLN A 81 1.01 -29.26 -0.08
C GLN A 81 2.46 -28.78 -0.20
N PHE A 82 2.70 -27.47 -0.06
CA PHE A 82 4.04 -26.90 -0.09
C PHE A 82 4.86 -27.24 1.15
N LEU A 83 4.25 -27.22 2.34
CA LEU A 83 4.92 -27.50 3.62
C LEU A 83 5.14 -28.99 3.91
N LEU A 84 4.36 -29.88 3.28
CA LEU A 84 4.47 -31.34 3.45
C LEU A 84 5.41 -32.01 2.44
N LYS A 85 6.00 -31.23 1.53
CA LYS A 85 7.12 -31.64 0.69
C LYS A 85 8.43 -31.41 1.44
#